data_AF-A0AAU3BWS0-F1
#
_entry.id   AF-A0AAU3BWS0-F1
#
_cell.length_a   1.000
_cell.length_b   1.000
_cell.length_c   1.000
_cell.angle_alpha   90.00
_cell.angle_beta   90.00
_cell.angle_gamma   90.00
#
_symmetry.space_group_name_H-M   'P 1'
#
loop_
_entity.id
_entity.type
_entity.pdbx_description
1 polymer ?
#
loop_
_entity_poly.entity_id
_entity_poly.type
_entity_poly.pdbx_seq_one_letter_code
_entity_poly.pdbx_strand_id
1 'polypeptide(L)'
;MQEVRVIVTPPELPDHLRTPQLRTADLFADFVEREAPSVPLPGRSTARRFAVLMALGRRDLSLARLAEGHLDAAAILHELDHHRLPAEGERWGVWAARPPGPGTHATRTDRGWTLGGVKPYCSGAHACTHALVSADAEDGYRLFAVALDHPGAEPVEGTWPAIGMAGSDSLEMSFTDVPAKAVGGVEGYLERPGFQHGGIGVAACWLGGAHAVAAPLYERGTTGRLNAHAAAHLGAVDVLLHTAGTMLRQAGEDIDADPLDARDEAQVRSLRVRALAEKVCTEVLDHVGRATGAGPLCHDERHARAVADLTVYLRQHHAEANLAELGRLVTADLAEARR
;
A
#
# COMPACT_ATOMS: atom_id res chain seq x y z
N MET A 1 -11.55 -17.64 -14.28
CA MET A 1 -10.25 -17.17 -13.74
C MET A 1 -9.33 -16.95 -14.94
N GLN A 2 -9.26 -15.73 -15.47
CA GLN A 2 -8.20 -15.40 -16.44
C GLN A 2 -6.98 -14.99 -15.61
N GLU A 3 -5.86 -15.69 -15.78
CA GLU A 3 -4.58 -15.31 -15.20
C GLU A 3 -4.19 -13.93 -15.73
N VAL A 4 -4.14 -12.93 -14.85
CA VAL A 4 -3.51 -11.65 -15.16
C VAL A 4 -2.00 -11.89 -15.11
N ARG A 5 -1.37 -12.03 -16.29
CA ARG A 5 0.10 -12.08 -16.40
C ARG A 5 0.65 -10.66 -16.42
N VAL A 6 1.30 -10.29 -15.34
CA VAL A 6 2.20 -9.14 -15.27
C VAL A 6 3.50 -9.52 -15.98
N ILE A 7 3.81 -8.87 -17.11
CA ILE A 7 5.07 -9.07 -17.85
C ILE A 7 5.94 -7.85 -17.57
N VAL A 8 7.04 -8.07 -16.84
CA VAL A 8 8.08 -7.05 -16.69
C VAL A 8 9.39 -7.60 -17.20
N THR A 9 10.04 -6.79 -18.02
CA THR A 9 11.36 -7.06 -18.59
C THR A 9 12.41 -6.94 -17.48
N PRO A 10 13.32 -7.91 -17.32
CA PRO A 10 14.39 -7.77 -16.35
C PRO A 10 15.35 -6.64 -16.78
N PRO A 11 15.82 -5.80 -15.84
CA PRO A 11 16.64 -4.63 -16.17
C PRO A 11 18.13 -4.98 -16.43
N GLU A 12 18.89 -4.05 -17.04
CA GLU A 12 20.23 -4.28 -17.64
C GLU A 12 21.37 -4.66 -16.67
N LEU A 13 21.22 -4.48 -15.36
CA LEU A 13 22.21 -4.92 -14.36
C LEU A 13 21.69 -6.15 -13.61
N PRO A 14 22.52 -7.19 -13.37
CA PRO A 14 22.11 -8.35 -12.60
C PRO A 14 21.54 -7.96 -11.23
N ASP A 15 20.42 -8.56 -10.83
CA ASP A 15 19.69 -8.25 -9.58
C ASP A 15 20.55 -8.27 -8.32
N HIS A 16 21.64 -9.06 -8.29
CA HIS A 16 22.56 -9.19 -7.15
C HIS A 16 23.56 -8.03 -7.00
N LEU A 17 23.64 -7.11 -7.97
CA LEU A 17 24.51 -5.92 -7.93
C LEU A 17 23.76 -4.63 -7.63
N ARG A 18 22.42 -4.68 -7.53
CA ARG A 18 21.57 -3.51 -7.29
C ARG A 18 21.20 -3.44 -5.81
N THR A 19 21.18 -2.23 -5.25
CA THR A 19 20.56 -2.03 -3.93
C THR A 19 19.05 -2.31 -4.04
N PRO A 20 18.39 -2.77 -2.96
CA PRO A 20 16.93 -2.97 -2.97
C PRO A 20 16.15 -1.75 -3.46
N GLN A 21 16.64 -0.55 -3.15
CA GLN A 21 16.05 0.74 -3.56
C GLN A 21 16.12 0.91 -5.08
N LEU A 22 17.31 0.78 -5.68
CA LEU A 22 17.49 0.94 -7.13
C LEU A 22 16.68 -0.11 -7.91
N ARG A 23 16.67 -1.37 -7.45
CA ARG A 23 15.84 -2.41 -8.09
C ARG A 23 14.36 -2.04 -8.05
N THR A 24 13.86 -1.62 -6.88
CA THR A 24 12.44 -1.27 -6.72
C THR A 24 12.07 -0.03 -7.54
N ALA A 25 12.96 0.97 -7.60
CA ALA A 25 12.76 2.17 -8.41
C ALA A 25 12.61 1.86 -9.91
N ASP A 26 13.46 0.97 -10.45
CA ASP A 26 13.37 0.55 -11.86
C ASP A 26 12.08 -0.23 -12.13
N LEU A 27 11.75 -1.20 -11.26
CA LEU A 27 10.50 -1.94 -11.36
C LEU A 27 9.26 -1.03 -11.28
N PHE A 28 9.33 0.01 -10.46
CA PHE A 28 8.25 0.99 -10.31
C PHE A 28 8.12 1.88 -11.53
N ALA A 29 9.24 2.34 -12.12
CA ALA A 29 9.22 3.09 -13.37
C ALA A 29 8.59 2.27 -14.51
N ASP A 30 9.01 1.00 -14.66
CA ASP A 30 8.43 0.08 -15.64
C ASP A 30 6.91 -0.13 -15.44
N PHE A 31 6.49 -0.30 -14.19
CA PHE A 31 5.07 -0.45 -13.85
C PHE A 31 4.26 0.80 -14.24
N VAL A 32 4.75 1.99 -13.91
CA VAL A 32 4.08 3.26 -14.21
C VAL A 32 3.95 3.47 -15.72
N GLU A 33 4.98 3.14 -16.49
CA GLU A 33 4.96 3.29 -17.95
C GLU A 33 4.01 2.27 -18.63
N ARG A 34 4.02 1.01 -18.19
CA ARG A 34 3.43 -0.10 -18.97
C ARG A 34 2.11 -0.62 -18.44
N GLU A 35 1.90 -0.57 -17.14
CA GLU A 35 0.83 -1.30 -16.48
C GLU A 35 -0.18 -0.38 -15.79
N ALA A 36 0.29 0.66 -15.10
CA ALA A 36 -0.53 1.59 -14.34
C ALA A 36 -1.71 2.19 -15.14
N PRO A 37 -1.55 2.60 -16.42
CA PRO A 37 -2.67 3.15 -17.21
C PRO A 37 -3.83 2.18 -17.43
N SER A 38 -3.59 0.86 -17.30
CA SER A 38 -4.59 -0.18 -17.48
C SER A 38 -5.31 -0.59 -16.19
N VAL A 39 -4.84 -0.09 -15.04
CA VAL A 39 -5.43 -0.40 -13.74
C VAL A 39 -6.64 0.50 -13.50
N PRO A 40 -7.82 -0.06 -13.21
CA PRO A 40 -9.02 0.75 -13.03
C PRO A 40 -8.96 1.60 -11.76
N LEU A 41 -9.62 2.75 -11.81
CA LEU A 41 -9.97 3.53 -10.62
C LEU A 41 -10.96 2.73 -9.74
N PRO A 42 -10.99 2.99 -8.42
CA PRO A 42 -12.05 2.49 -7.54
C PRO A 42 -13.45 2.83 -8.09
N GLY A 43 -14.42 1.94 -7.87
CA GLY A 43 -15.80 2.10 -8.33
C GLY A 43 -16.09 1.72 -9.79
N ARG A 44 -15.10 1.16 -10.51
CA ARG A 44 -15.27 0.72 -11.91
C ARG A 44 -15.06 -0.78 -12.09
N SER A 45 -14.00 -1.29 -11.49
CA SER A 45 -13.58 -2.70 -11.52
C SER A 45 -12.61 -2.91 -10.36
N THR A 46 -13.04 -2.56 -9.15
CA THR A 46 -12.20 -2.49 -7.95
C THR A 46 -11.64 -3.86 -7.59
N ALA A 47 -12.40 -4.93 -7.78
CA ALA A 47 -11.89 -6.29 -7.59
C ALA A 47 -10.67 -6.59 -8.50
N ARG A 48 -10.68 -6.10 -9.75
CA ARG A 48 -9.52 -6.22 -10.66
C ARG A 48 -8.34 -5.38 -10.18
N ARG A 49 -8.59 -4.16 -9.69
CA ARG A 49 -7.55 -3.31 -9.08
C ARG A 49 -6.87 -4.02 -7.90
N PHE A 50 -7.64 -4.59 -6.98
CA PHE A 50 -7.10 -5.34 -5.86
C PHE A 50 -6.32 -6.60 -6.30
N ALA A 51 -6.78 -7.29 -7.35
CA ALA A 51 -6.03 -8.42 -7.90
C ALA A 51 -4.65 -8.00 -8.46
N VAL A 52 -4.54 -6.83 -9.11
CA VAL A 52 -3.26 -6.27 -9.56
C VAL A 52 -2.35 -5.95 -8.37
N LEU A 53 -2.86 -5.27 -7.34
CA LEU A 53 -2.09 -4.95 -6.14
C LEU A 53 -1.59 -6.21 -5.40
N MET A 54 -2.43 -7.23 -5.31
CA MET A 54 -2.05 -8.53 -4.76
C MET A 54 -0.99 -9.25 -5.60
N ALA A 55 -1.08 -9.18 -6.94
CA ALA A 55 -0.07 -9.73 -7.82
C ALA A 55 1.30 -9.02 -7.66
N LEU A 56 1.28 -7.69 -7.51
CA LEU A 56 2.49 -6.91 -7.21
C LEU A 56 3.06 -7.29 -5.85
N GLY A 57 2.24 -7.38 -4.80
CA GLY A 57 2.69 -7.81 -3.46
C GLY A 57 3.30 -9.21 -3.45
N ARG A 58 2.78 -10.14 -4.27
CA ARG A 58 3.35 -11.49 -4.44
C ARG A 58 4.70 -11.47 -5.15
N ARG A 59 4.94 -10.47 -5.98
CA ARG A 59 6.18 -10.31 -6.72
C ARG A 59 7.25 -9.64 -5.87
N ASP A 60 6.96 -8.46 -5.36
CA ASP A 60 7.85 -7.63 -4.54
C ASP A 60 7.00 -6.64 -3.73
N LEU A 61 7.05 -6.72 -2.39
CA LEU A 61 6.23 -5.91 -1.50
C LEU A 61 6.62 -4.42 -1.52
N SER A 62 7.90 -4.13 -1.75
CA SER A 62 8.38 -2.76 -1.88
C SER A 62 7.84 -2.12 -3.17
N LEU A 63 7.85 -2.87 -4.29
CA LEU A 63 7.20 -2.44 -5.53
C LEU A 63 5.70 -2.22 -5.33
N ALA A 64 5.02 -3.16 -4.67
CA ALA A 64 3.59 -3.08 -4.40
C ALA A 64 3.25 -1.81 -3.61
N ARG A 65 4.09 -1.41 -2.64
CA ARG A 65 3.92 -0.17 -1.88
C ARG A 65 4.02 1.08 -2.76
N LEU A 66 4.99 1.15 -3.67
CA LEU A 66 5.13 2.31 -4.58
C LEU A 66 4.00 2.37 -5.60
N ALA A 67 3.66 1.22 -6.21
CA ALA A 67 2.58 1.11 -7.17
C ALA A 67 1.22 1.45 -6.53
N GLU A 68 0.96 0.97 -5.31
CA GLU A 68 -0.25 1.32 -4.55
C GLU A 68 -0.34 2.83 -4.30
N GLY A 69 0.75 3.46 -3.85
CA GLY A 69 0.81 4.92 -3.67
C GLY A 69 0.54 5.69 -4.97
N HIS A 70 1.13 5.29 -6.10
CA HIS A 70 0.86 5.94 -7.39
C HIS A 70 -0.59 5.78 -7.83
N LEU A 71 -1.13 4.57 -7.71
CA LEU A 71 -2.51 4.28 -8.07
C LEU A 71 -3.49 5.01 -7.14
N ASP A 72 -3.18 5.20 -5.86
CA ASP A 72 -4.00 5.99 -4.94
C ASP A 72 -3.91 7.48 -5.25
N ALA A 73 -2.72 8.00 -5.59
CA ALA A 73 -2.57 9.37 -6.07
C ALA A 73 -3.44 9.64 -7.31
N ALA A 74 -3.50 8.70 -8.26
CA ALA A 74 -4.38 8.82 -9.42
C ALA A 74 -5.87 8.87 -9.02
N ALA A 75 -6.29 8.10 -8.03
CA ALA A 75 -7.67 8.14 -7.52
C ALA A 75 -7.97 9.47 -6.80
N ILE A 76 -7.05 9.95 -5.94
CA ILE A 76 -7.20 11.22 -5.23
C ILE A 76 -7.30 12.39 -6.21
N LEU A 77 -6.39 12.47 -7.18
CA LEU A 77 -6.42 13.53 -8.20
C LEU A 77 -7.71 13.47 -9.03
N HIS A 78 -8.19 12.26 -9.36
CA HIS A 78 -9.43 12.10 -10.10
C HIS A 78 -10.65 12.61 -9.32
N GLU A 79 -10.67 12.38 -8.00
CA GLU A 79 -11.76 12.77 -7.10
C GLU A 79 -11.70 14.26 -6.72
N LEU A 80 -10.50 14.80 -6.47
CA LEU A 80 -10.30 16.09 -5.80
C LEU A 80 -9.60 17.17 -6.63
N ASP A 81 -9.07 16.84 -7.82
CA ASP A 81 -8.37 17.79 -8.71
C ASP A 81 -8.90 17.72 -10.15
N HIS A 82 -10.18 18.06 -10.34
CA HIS A 82 -10.81 18.22 -11.66
C HIS A 82 -10.66 17.00 -12.59
N HIS A 83 -10.75 15.79 -12.04
CA HIS A 83 -10.60 14.54 -12.80
C HIS A 83 -9.22 14.35 -13.44
N ARG A 84 -8.20 15.07 -12.97
CA ARG A 84 -6.80 14.91 -13.40
C ARG A 84 -6.32 13.48 -13.13
N LEU A 85 -5.51 12.97 -14.05
CA LEU A 85 -4.69 11.78 -13.86
C LEU A 85 -3.21 12.16 -13.92
N PRO A 86 -2.31 11.34 -13.34
CA PRO A 86 -0.87 11.45 -13.59
C PRO A 86 -0.56 11.48 -15.08
N ALA A 87 0.34 12.37 -15.49
CA ALA A 87 0.83 12.39 -16.87
C ALA A 87 1.81 11.23 -17.14
N GLU A 88 2.08 10.97 -18.41
CA GLU A 88 3.04 9.94 -18.83
C GLU A 88 4.42 10.19 -18.18
N GLY A 89 4.98 9.13 -17.57
CA GLY A 89 6.25 9.20 -16.84
C GLY A 89 6.19 9.83 -15.45
N GLU A 90 5.07 10.45 -15.04
CA GLU A 90 4.93 10.96 -13.67
C GLU A 90 4.77 9.79 -12.69
N ARG A 91 5.76 9.65 -11.81
CA ARG A 91 5.74 8.71 -10.68
C ARG A 91 5.28 9.47 -9.44
N TRP A 92 4.21 8.99 -8.81
CA TRP A 92 3.53 9.70 -7.73
C TRP A 92 3.59 8.89 -6.43
N GLY A 93 3.84 9.59 -5.32
CA GLY A 93 3.65 9.07 -3.96
C GLY A 93 2.46 9.72 -3.25
N VAL A 94 1.93 9.05 -2.22
CA VAL A 94 0.98 9.64 -1.26
C VAL A 94 1.60 9.57 0.13
N TRP A 95 1.97 10.73 0.66
CA TRP A 95 2.65 10.88 1.94
C TRP A 95 1.70 11.56 2.91
N ALA A 96 0.91 10.75 3.61
CA ALA A 96 -0.17 11.20 4.49
C ALA A 96 0.11 10.94 5.99
N ALA A 97 1.27 10.39 6.34
CA ALA A 97 1.61 10.07 7.72
C ALA A 97 1.65 11.34 8.60
N ARG A 98 1.08 11.23 9.80
CA ARG A 98 1.03 12.31 10.80
C ARG A 98 1.40 11.79 12.19
N PRO A 99 2.65 11.34 12.41
CA PRO A 99 3.10 10.97 13.75
C PRO A 99 3.13 12.20 14.67
N PRO A 100 3.09 12.01 16.01
CA PRO A 100 3.23 13.11 16.95
C PRO A 100 4.58 13.83 16.80
N GLY A 101 4.60 15.16 16.88
CA GLY A 101 5.81 15.98 16.80
C GLY A 101 5.73 17.09 15.75
N PRO A 102 6.83 17.85 15.51
CA PRO A 102 6.88 18.82 14.43
C PRO A 102 6.74 18.10 13.09
N GLY A 103 5.79 18.55 12.27
CA GLY A 103 5.48 17.95 10.97
C GLY A 103 5.59 18.94 9.82
N THR A 104 5.12 18.50 8.66
CA THR A 104 4.99 19.35 7.48
C THR A 104 3.88 20.36 7.65
N HIS A 105 4.17 21.63 7.38
CA HIS A 105 3.20 22.72 7.39
C HIS A 105 3.12 23.37 6.01
N ALA A 106 1.99 24.02 5.75
CA ALA A 106 1.75 24.75 4.52
C ALA A 106 1.42 26.21 4.83
N THR A 107 2.10 27.13 4.16
CA THR A 107 1.91 28.57 4.31
C THR A 107 1.31 29.13 3.03
N ARG A 108 0.26 29.95 3.17
CA ARG A 108 -0.32 30.66 2.03
C ARG A 108 0.49 31.93 1.75
N THR A 109 0.90 32.10 0.51
CA THR A 109 1.66 33.25 0.00
C THR A 109 0.91 33.91 -1.15
N ASP A 110 1.38 35.09 -1.59
CA ASP A 110 0.83 35.78 -2.77
C ASP A 110 0.96 34.96 -4.07
N ARG A 111 1.86 33.97 -4.10
CA ARG A 111 2.15 33.12 -5.27
C ARG A 111 1.51 31.73 -5.18
N GLY A 112 0.72 31.46 -4.14
CA GLY A 112 0.15 30.13 -3.87
C GLY A 112 0.63 29.57 -2.54
N TRP A 113 0.62 28.24 -2.41
CA TRP A 113 1.05 27.58 -1.19
C TRP A 113 2.53 27.20 -1.25
N THR A 114 3.21 27.23 -0.11
CA THR A 114 4.53 26.64 0.07
C THR A 114 4.51 25.63 1.20
N LEU A 115 5.27 24.53 1.06
CA LEU A 115 5.48 23.56 2.13
C LEU A 115 6.81 23.80 2.84
N GLY A 116 6.78 23.59 4.16
CA GLY A 116 7.94 23.59 5.04
C GLY A 116 7.93 22.43 6.02
N GLY A 117 9.10 22.08 6.55
CA GLY A 117 9.26 21.06 7.59
C GLY A 117 9.59 19.68 7.03
N VAL A 118 9.42 18.64 7.86
CA VAL A 118 9.84 17.27 7.52
C VAL A 118 8.63 16.33 7.48
N LYS A 119 8.54 15.53 6.42
CA LYS A 119 7.52 14.49 6.24
C LYS A 119 8.13 13.10 6.38
N PRO A 120 7.71 12.29 7.36
CA PRO A 120 8.23 10.93 7.50
C PRO A 120 7.49 9.94 6.61
N TYR A 121 8.09 8.76 6.44
CA TYR A 121 7.53 7.61 5.70
C TYR A 121 7.17 7.93 4.24
N CYS A 122 8.02 8.70 3.57
CA CYS A 122 7.84 9.09 2.17
C CYS A 122 8.30 7.96 1.25
N SER A 123 7.47 6.91 1.12
CA SER A 123 7.77 5.77 0.24
C SER A 123 8.10 6.24 -1.18
N GLY A 124 9.21 5.76 -1.72
CA GLY A 124 9.75 6.14 -3.01
C GLY A 124 10.40 7.52 -3.01
N ALA A 125 11.06 7.92 -1.91
CA ALA A 125 11.65 9.25 -1.74
C ALA A 125 12.54 9.65 -2.93
N HIS A 126 13.35 8.73 -3.46
CA HIS A 126 14.19 8.97 -4.64
C HIS A 126 13.51 8.64 -5.98
N ALA A 127 12.48 7.79 -5.96
CA ALA A 127 11.86 7.26 -7.18
C ALA A 127 10.66 8.08 -7.65
N CYS A 128 9.98 8.77 -6.74
CA CYS A 128 8.84 9.62 -7.07
C CYS A 128 9.32 10.93 -7.73
N THR A 129 8.58 11.36 -8.74
CA THR A 129 8.74 12.68 -9.36
C THR A 129 7.79 13.71 -8.76
N HIS A 130 6.68 13.23 -8.19
CA HIS A 130 5.61 14.03 -7.62
C HIS A 130 5.10 13.36 -6.35
N ALA A 131 4.53 14.13 -5.45
CA ALA A 131 3.85 13.59 -4.27
C ALA A 131 2.59 14.38 -3.92
N LEU A 132 1.62 13.66 -3.36
CA LEU A 132 0.56 14.23 -2.55
C LEU A 132 1.01 14.21 -1.09
N VAL A 133 1.22 15.39 -0.50
CA VAL A 133 1.76 15.57 0.84
C VAL A 133 0.70 16.21 1.71
N SER A 134 0.35 15.57 2.81
CA SER A 134 -0.53 16.19 3.79
C SER A 134 0.24 17.11 4.73
N ALA A 135 -0.32 18.26 5.05
CA ALA A 135 0.32 19.28 5.87
C ALA A 135 -0.71 20.07 6.69
N ASP A 136 -0.28 20.54 7.86
CA ASP A 136 -1.05 21.50 8.66
C ASP A 136 -0.98 22.89 8.00
N ALA A 137 -2.14 23.48 7.69
CA ALA A 137 -2.25 24.85 7.21
C ALA A 137 -3.02 25.71 8.23
N GLU A 138 -2.96 27.05 8.07
CA GLU A 138 -3.67 27.99 8.96
C GLU A 138 -5.18 27.73 9.04
N ASP A 139 -5.78 27.29 7.94
CA ASP A 139 -7.22 27.01 7.84
C ASP A 139 -7.57 25.53 8.07
N GLY A 140 -6.59 24.69 8.41
CA GLY A 140 -6.79 23.30 8.77
C GLY A 140 -5.89 22.32 8.01
N TYR A 141 -6.09 21.03 8.25
CA TYR A 141 -5.28 19.98 7.64
C TYR A 141 -5.67 19.79 6.17
N ARG A 142 -4.68 19.77 5.28
CA ARG A 142 -4.90 19.75 3.82
C ARG A 142 -3.95 18.78 3.13
N LEU A 143 -4.27 18.46 1.87
CA LEU A 143 -3.41 17.72 0.96
C LEU A 143 -2.88 18.64 -0.13
N PHE A 144 -1.60 18.48 -0.48
CA PHE A 144 -0.92 19.30 -1.48
C PHE A 144 -0.19 18.44 -2.51
N ALA A 145 -0.33 18.77 -3.79
CA ALA A 145 0.50 18.24 -4.87
C ALA A 145 1.80 19.03 -4.97
N VAL A 146 2.93 18.32 -5.03
CA VAL A 146 4.28 18.86 -5.06
C VAL A 146 5.10 18.16 -6.14
N ALA A 147 5.88 18.93 -6.91
CA ALA A 147 6.93 18.39 -7.78
C ALA A 147 8.23 18.23 -6.98
N LEU A 148 8.86 17.07 -7.07
CA LEU A 148 10.01 16.68 -6.23
C LEU A 148 11.37 16.97 -6.86
N ASP A 149 11.39 17.57 -8.05
CA ASP A 149 12.60 18.09 -8.70
C ASP A 149 13.01 19.48 -8.18
N HIS A 150 12.18 20.09 -7.32
CA HIS A 150 12.49 21.35 -6.67
C HIS A 150 13.62 21.18 -5.64
N PRO A 151 14.66 22.05 -5.64
CA PRO A 151 15.83 21.90 -4.76
C PRO A 151 15.51 22.04 -3.25
N GLY A 152 14.34 22.58 -2.91
CA GLY A 152 13.86 22.62 -1.52
C GLY A 152 13.17 21.33 -1.05
N ALA A 153 12.98 20.33 -1.92
CA ALA A 153 12.37 19.04 -1.60
C ALA A 153 13.44 17.94 -1.66
N GLU A 154 13.96 17.54 -0.51
CA GLU A 154 15.12 16.64 -0.45
C GLU A 154 14.87 15.44 0.46
N PRO A 155 15.21 14.21 0.02
CA PRO A 155 15.29 13.07 0.91
C PRO A 155 16.31 13.29 2.03
N VAL A 156 15.96 12.93 3.26
CA VAL A 156 16.89 13.00 4.39
C VAL A 156 17.63 11.67 4.51
N GLU A 157 18.88 11.66 4.06
CA GLU A 157 19.69 10.44 4.01
C GLU A 157 19.83 9.73 5.36
N GLY A 158 19.82 8.39 5.33
CA GLY A 158 19.99 7.56 6.52
C GLY A 158 18.75 7.44 7.43
N THR A 159 17.63 8.07 7.09
CA THR A 159 16.37 8.01 7.88
C THR A 159 15.55 6.72 7.65
N TRP A 160 15.96 5.87 6.71
CA TRP A 160 15.33 4.56 6.47
C TRP A 160 16.34 3.39 6.51
N PRO A 161 16.90 3.03 7.68
CA PRO A 161 17.84 1.91 7.83
C PRO A 161 17.14 0.54 7.87
N ALA A 162 15.92 0.44 7.34
CA ALA A 162 15.08 -0.74 7.49
C ALA A 162 15.60 -1.92 6.66
N ILE A 163 15.58 -3.13 7.25
CA ILE A 163 15.89 -4.38 6.54
C ILE A 163 14.67 -4.86 5.74
N GLY A 164 13.52 -4.94 6.41
CA GLY A 164 12.24 -5.17 5.75
C GLY A 164 11.72 -3.87 5.14
N MET A 165 11.14 -3.96 3.95
CA MET A 165 10.72 -2.81 3.13
C MET A 165 11.89 -1.88 2.80
N ALA A 166 13.13 -2.39 2.75
CA ALA A 166 14.31 -1.61 2.38
C ALA A 166 14.12 -0.94 1.02
N GLY A 167 13.57 -1.69 0.05
CA GLY A 167 13.34 -1.22 -1.32
C GLY A 167 12.21 -0.19 -1.44
N SER A 168 11.35 -0.04 -0.43
CA SER A 168 10.27 0.95 -0.49
C SER A 168 10.80 2.38 -0.35
N ASP A 169 12.06 2.54 0.08
CA ASP A 169 12.75 3.83 0.11
C ASP A 169 11.93 4.90 0.85
N SER A 170 11.45 4.55 2.06
CA SER A 170 10.47 5.35 2.83
C SER A 170 11.13 6.37 3.76
N LEU A 171 12.07 7.14 3.23
CA LEU A 171 12.83 8.14 3.98
C LEU A 171 11.92 9.26 4.51
N GLU A 172 12.47 10.07 5.39
CA GLU A 172 11.95 11.41 5.60
C GLU A 172 12.24 12.30 4.37
N MET A 173 11.31 13.22 4.07
CA MET A 173 11.50 14.28 3.07
C MET A 173 11.49 15.63 3.77
N SER A 174 12.53 16.42 3.54
CA SER A 174 12.62 17.82 3.99
C SER A 174 12.03 18.74 2.92
N PHE A 175 11.22 19.70 3.35
CA PHE A 175 10.66 20.76 2.52
C PHE A 175 11.12 22.12 3.03
N THR A 176 11.69 22.92 2.15
CA THR A 176 12.08 24.32 2.39
C THR A 176 11.45 25.21 1.31
N ASP A 177 10.39 25.94 1.68
CA ASP A 177 9.64 26.87 0.82
C ASP A 177 9.23 26.27 -0.54
N VAL A 178 8.84 25.00 -0.54
CA VAL A 178 8.56 24.26 -1.79
C VAL A 178 7.19 24.65 -2.32
N PRO A 179 7.07 25.15 -3.57
CA PRO A 179 5.78 25.48 -4.17
C PRO A 179 4.85 24.25 -4.21
N ALA A 180 3.60 24.48 -3.83
CA ALA A 180 2.62 23.41 -3.69
C ALA A 180 1.24 23.84 -4.17
N LYS A 181 0.47 22.88 -4.69
CA LYS A 181 -0.93 23.09 -5.11
C LYS A 181 -1.85 22.36 -4.15
N ALA A 182 -2.79 23.07 -3.52
CA ALA A 182 -3.82 22.43 -2.70
C ALA A 182 -4.68 21.48 -3.56
N VAL A 183 -4.96 20.29 -3.06
CA VAL A 183 -5.80 19.26 -3.68
C VAL A 183 -7.02 19.05 -2.79
N GLY A 184 -8.21 19.37 -3.31
CA GLY A 184 -9.45 19.37 -2.53
C GLY A 184 -9.56 20.48 -1.48
N GLY A 185 -10.55 20.34 -0.61
CA GLY A 185 -10.81 21.25 0.52
C GLY A 185 -9.95 20.96 1.75
N VAL A 186 -10.21 21.69 2.84
CA VAL A 186 -9.74 21.30 4.19
C VAL A 186 -10.31 19.93 4.51
N GLU A 187 -9.49 19.02 5.02
CA GLU A 187 -9.84 17.62 5.38
C GLU A 187 -10.42 16.76 4.25
N GLY A 188 -10.65 17.29 3.04
CA GLY A 188 -11.31 16.57 1.95
C GLY A 188 -10.62 15.28 1.49
N TYR A 189 -9.32 15.11 1.78
CA TYR A 189 -8.62 13.84 1.59
C TYR A 189 -9.14 12.72 2.53
N LEU A 190 -9.44 13.06 3.79
CA LEU A 190 -9.88 12.12 4.80
C LEU A 190 -11.39 11.83 4.71
N GLU A 191 -12.18 12.80 4.27
CA GLU A 191 -13.64 12.71 4.17
C GLU A 191 -14.12 11.91 2.94
N ARG A 192 -13.23 11.61 1.99
CA ARG A 192 -13.60 10.90 0.76
C ARG A 192 -13.86 9.40 1.03
N PRO A 193 -14.88 8.76 0.43
CA PRO A 193 -15.03 7.30 0.44
C PRO A 193 -13.78 6.56 -0.07
N GLY A 194 -13.10 7.16 -1.06
CA GLY A 194 -11.84 6.69 -1.61
C GLY A 194 -10.73 6.48 -0.57
N PHE A 195 -10.75 7.15 0.59
CA PHE A 195 -9.81 6.93 1.68
C PHE A 195 -9.94 5.51 2.23
N GLN A 196 -11.18 5.04 2.41
CA GLN A 196 -11.47 3.69 2.87
C GLN A 196 -11.13 2.64 1.79
N HIS A 197 -11.44 2.94 0.52
CA HIS A 197 -11.10 2.08 -0.62
C HIS A 197 -9.59 1.90 -0.78
N GLY A 198 -8.81 2.98 -0.68
CA GLY A 198 -7.34 2.96 -0.71
C GLY A 198 -6.77 2.09 0.42
N GLY A 199 -7.36 2.20 1.62
CA GLY A 199 -7.02 1.34 2.75
C GLY A 199 -7.14 -0.17 2.46
N ILE A 200 -8.14 -0.59 1.68
CA ILE A 200 -8.28 -1.98 1.26
C ILE A 200 -7.24 -2.35 0.18
N GLY A 201 -6.88 -1.40 -0.69
CA GLY A 201 -5.79 -1.56 -1.65
C GLY A 201 -4.46 -1.94 -0.98
N VAL A 202 -4.11 -1.27 0.13
CA VAL A 202 -2.93 -1.63 0.94
C VAL A 202 -3.03 -3.07 1.47
N ALA A 203 -4.21 -3.50 1.94
CA ALA A 203 -4.43 -4.87 2.40
C ALA A 203 -4.28 -5.91 1.28
N ALA A 204 -4.64 -5.57 0.04
CA ALA A 204 -4.38 -6.42 -1.13
C ALA A 204 -2.87 -6.67 -1.33
N CYS A 205 -2.04 -5.63 -1.17
CA CYS A 205 -0.58 -5.77 -1.22
C CYS A 205 -0.06 -6.73 -0.14
N TRP A 206 -0.55 -6.61 1.10
CA TRP A 206 -0.18 -7.52 2.20
C TRP A 206 -0.51 -8.98 1.89
N LEU A 207 -1.71 -9.24 1.38
CA LEU A 207 -2.13 -10.59 0.97
C LEU A 207 -1.27 -11.14 -0.16
N GLY A 208 -0.84 -10.28 -1.10
CA GLY A 208 0.18 -10.63 -2.07
C GLY A 208 1.47 -11.10 -1.41
N GLY A 209 1.94 -10.35 -0.42
CA GLY A 209 3.09 -10.73 0.41
C GLY A 209 2.92 -12.07 1.11
N ALA A 210 1.74 -12.36 1.67
CA ALA A 210 1.46 -13.66 2.28
C ALA A 210 1.53 -14.80 1.26
N HIS A 211 1.07 -14.59 0.02
CA HIS A 211 1.28 -15.56 -1.06
C HIS A 211 2.77 -15.76 -1.41
N ALA A 212 3.59 -14.70 -1.36
CA ALA A 212 5.05 -14.83 -1.55
C ALA A 212 5.70 -15.62 -0.41
N VAL A 213 5.31 -15.35 0.83
CA VAL A 213 5.77 -16.09 2.02
C VAL A 213 5.38 -17.56 1.93
N ALA A 214 4.17 -17.88 1.50
CA ALA A 214 3.68 -19.26 1.37
C ALA A 214 4.34 -20.07 0.24
N ALA A 215 5.02 -19.42 -0.71
CA ALA A 215 5.52 -20.08 -1.93
C ALA A 215 6.38 -21.33 -1.68
N PRO A 216 7.36 -21.35 -0.76
CA PRO A 216 8.17 -22.54 -0.52
C PRO A 216 7.36 -23.75 -0.03
N LEU A 217 6.25 -23.52 0.67
CA LEU A 217 5.39 -24.60 1.16
C LEU A 217 4.57 -25.22 0.02
N TYR A 218 4.03 -24.41 -0.89
CA TYR A 218 3.38 -24.88 -2.11
C TYR A 218 4.35 -25.60 -3.05
N GLU A 219 5.58 -25.11 -3.19
CA GLU A 219 6.65 -25.75 -3.99
C GLU A 219 7.03 -27.14 -3.44
N ARG A 220 7.11 -27.29 -2.11
CA ARG A 220 7.30 -28.62 -1.49
C ARG A 220 6.12 -29.55 -1.78
N GLY A 221 4.90 -29.02 -1.80
CA GLY A 221 3.69 -29.78 -2.14
C GLY A 221 3.70 -30.31 -3.58
N THR A 222 3.96 -29.44 -4.55
CA THR A 222 3.99 -29.80 -5.99
C THR A 222 5.07 -30.82 -6.34
N THR A 223 6.11 -30.94 -5.51
CA THR A 223 7.22 -31.87 -5.69
C THR A 223 7.13 -33.11 -4.80
N GLY A 224 6.02 -33.32 -4.10
CA GLY A 224 5.79 -34.50 -3.25
C GLY A 224 6.66 -34.57 -1.99
N ARG A 225 7.25 -33.45 -1.56
CA ARG A 225 8.20 -33.36 -0.43
C ARG A 225 7.56 -32.96 0.90
N LEU A 226 6.24 -33.08 1.03
CA LEU A 226 5.54 -32.76 2.29
C LEU A 226 5.44 -34.00 3.17
N ASN A 227 5.91 -33.89 4.41
CA ASN A 227 5.49 -34.79 5.48
C ASN A 227 4.09 -34.39 5.98
N ALA A 228 3.47 -35.23 6.83
CA ALA A 228 2.11 -35.01 7.32
C ALA A 228 1.91 -33.66 8.03
N HIS A 229 2.90 -33.21 8.81
CA HIS A 229 2.83 -31.92 9.52
C HIS A 229 2.93 -30.72 8.57
N ALA A 230 3.85 -30.78 7.59
CA ALA A 230 3.97 -29.74 6.57
C ALA A 230 2.72 -29.69 5.68
N ALA A 231 2.09 -30.83 5.39
CA ALA A 231 0.81 -30.89 4.68
C ALA A 231 -0.34 -30.25 5.49
N ALA A 232 -0.40 -30.47 6.80
CA ALA A 232 -1.37 -29.82 7.67
C ALA A 232 -1.20 -28.30 7.70
N HIS A 233 0.04 -27.80 7.79
CA HIS A 233 0.34 -26.37 7.67
C HIS A 233 -0.05 -25.81 6.30
N LEU A 234 0.21 -26.54 5.21
CA LEU A 234 -0.21 -26.11 3.88
C LEU A 234 -1.72 -25.99 3.78
N GLY A 235 -2.48 -26.96 4.30
CA GLY A 235 -3.94 -26.89 4.34
C GLY A 235 -4.46 -25.69 5.13
N ALA A 236 -3.85 -25.37 6.28
CA ALA A 236 -4.21 -24.18 7.06
C ALA A 236 -3.92 -22.88 6.28
N VAL A 237 -2.74 -22.78 5.65
CA VAL A 237 -2.35 -21.64 4.81
C VAL A 237 -3.30 -21.47 3.61
N ASP A 238 -3.69 -22.56 2.96
CA ASP A 238 -4.63 -22.53 1.83
C ASP A 238 -6.01 -21.97 2.23
N VAL A 239 -6.57 -22.46 3.34
CA VAL A 239 -7.86 -21.97 3.87
C VAL A 239 -7.78 -20.48 4.21
N LEU A 240 -6.70 -20.03 4.85
CA LEU A 240 -6.50 -18.62 5.23
C LEU A 240 -6.42 -17.71 3.99
N LEU A 241 -5.57 -18.06 3.02
CA LEU A 241 -5.38 -17.28 1.79
C LEU A 241 -6.65 -17.28 0.93
N HIS A 242 -7.35 -18.41 0.81
CA HIS A 242 -8.62 -18.50 0.10
C HIS A 242 -9.70 -17.62 0.73
N THR A 243 -9.80 -17.64 2.05
CA THR A 243 -10.77 -16.84 2.80
C THR A 243 -10.53 -15.34 2.60
N ALA A 244 -9.28 -14.89 2.76
CA ALA A 244 -8.93 -13.49 2.56
C ALA A 244 -9.09 -13.04 1.11
N GLY A 245 -8.71 -13.87 0.13
CA GLY A 245 -8.91 -13.57 -1.29
C GLY A 245 -10.38 -13.46 -1.67
N THR A 246 -11.25 -14.27 -1.08
CA THR A 246 -12.71 -14.18 -1.28
C THR A 246 -13.26 -12.88 -0.70
N MET A 247 -12.87 -12.52 0.51
CA MET A 247 -13.28 -11.27 1.16
C MET A 247 -12.81 -10.04 0.38
N LEU A 248 -11.58 -10.06 -0.13
CA LEU A 248 -11.01 -8.95 -0.92
C LEU A 248 -11.77 -8.75 -2.24
N ARG A 249 -12.13 -9.85 -2.92
CA ARG A 249 -12.95 -9.80 -4.14
C ARG A 249 -14.34 -9.24 -3.84
N GLN A 250 -14.99 -9.74 -2.80
CA GLN A 250 -16.31 -9.24 -2.38
C GLN A 250 -16.25 -7.74 -2.06
N ALA A 251 -15.24 -7.30 -1.32
CA ALA A 251 -15.07 -5.89 -1.01
C ALA A 251 -14.93 -5.02 -2.27
N GLY A 252 -14.22 -5.52 -3.30
CA GLY A 252 -14.14 -4.85 -4.59
C GLY A 252 -15.49 -4.75 -5.31
N GLU A 253 -16.26 -5.84 -5.31
CA GLU A 253 -17.61 -5.87 -5.89
C GLU A 253 -18.57 -4.92 -5.15
N ASP A 254 -18.50 -4.88 -3.81
CA ASP A 254 -19.34 -4.01 -2.99
C ASP A 254 -18.97 -2.53 -3.18
N ILE A 255 -17.70 -2.21 -3.44
CA ILE A 255 -17.23 -0.85 -3.75
C ILE A 255 -17.73 -0.43 -5.14
N ASP A 256 -17.66 -1.34 -6.12
CA ASP A 256 -18.19 -1.05 -7.46
C ASP A 256 -19.71 -0.84 -7.45
N ALA A 257 -20.44 -1.52 -6.55
CA ALA A 257 -21.87 -1.36 -6.38
C ALA A 257 -22.28 -0.05 -5.67
N ASP A 258 -21.40 0.53 -4.85
CA ASP A 258 -21.66 1.76 -4.09
C ASP A 258 -20.38 2.59 -3.91
N PRO A 259 -19.86 3.19 -4.99
CA PRO A 259 -18.54 3.82 -5.00
C PRO A 259 -18.48 5.16 -4.26
N LEU A 260 -19.64 5.76 -4.00
CA LEU A 260 -19.77 7.02 -3.25
C LEU A 260 -20.18 6.78 -1.79
N ASP A 261 -20.25 5.52 -1.37
CA ASP A 261 -20.62 5.10 -0.02
C ASP A 261 -21.95 5.67 0.46
N ALA A 262 -22.98 5.61 -0.40
CA ALA A 262 -24.32 6.11 -0.06
C ALA A 262 -24.97 5.32 1.08
N ARG A 263 -24.47 4.10 1.36
CA ARG A 263 -24.90 3.24 2.47
C ARG A 263 -24.10 3.42 3.76
N ASP A 264 -23.06 4.27 3.77
CA ASP A 264 -22.18 4.52 4.92
C ASP A 264 -21.55 3.23 5.48
N GLU A 265 -21.10 2.34 4.58
CA GLU A 265 -20.53 1.03 4.91
C GLU A 265 -19.02 0.97 4.69
N ALA A 266 -18.41 1.94 3.98
CA ALA A 266 -17.03 1.83 3.52
C ALA A 266 -16.04 1.74 4.69
N GLN A 267 -16.25 2.49 5.77
CA GLN A 267 -15.39 2.45 6.96
C GLN A 267 -15.42 1.08 7.63
N VAL A 268 -16.61 0.55 7.92
CA VAL A 268 -16.78 -0.79 8.53
C VAL A 268 -16.20 -1.88 7.63
N ARG A 269 -16.43 -1.79 6.31
CA ARG A 269 -15.87 -2.71 5.31
C ARG A 269 -14.35 -2.67 5.29
N SER A 270 -13.76 -1.48 5.24
CA SER A 270 -12.31 -1.26 5.27
C SER A 270 -11.68 -1.85 6.52
N LEU A 271 -12.23 -1.55 7.71
CA LEU A 271 -11.74 -2.09 8.99
C LEU A 271 -11.79 -3.62 9.02
N ARG A 272 -12.89 -4.24 8.58
CA ARG A 272 -13.02 -5.71 8.53
C ARG A 272 -12.01 -6.36 7.60
N VAL A 273 -11.88 -5.84 6.37
CA VAL A 273 -10.99 -6.40 5.36
C VAL A 273 -9.53 -6.24 5.79
N ARG A 274 -9.13 -5.06 6.28
CA ARG A 274 -7.77 -4.80 6.74
C ARG A 274 -7.40 -5.66 7.96
N ALA A 275 -8.31 -5.81 8.92
CA ALA A 275 -8.09 -6.66 10.08
C ALA A 275 -7.97 -8.15 9.71
N LEU A 276 -8.81 -8.65 8.80
CA LEU A 276 -8.70 -10.02 8.31
C LEU A 276 -7.37 -10.24 7.56
N ALA A 277 -7.00 -9.32 6.68
CA ALA A 277 -5.76 -9.40 5.93
C ALA A 277 -4.54 -9.42 6.85
N GLU A 278 -4.49 -8.54 7.86
CA GLU A 278 -3.41 -8.53 8.85
C GLU A 278 -3.31 -9.87 9.60
N LYS A 279 -4.44 -10.36 10.12
CA LYS A 279 -4.52 -11.64 10.83
C LYS A 279 -4.03 -12.80 9.96
N VAL A 280 -4.52 -12.90 8.73
CA VAL A 280 -4.16 -13.96 7.78
C VAL A 280 -2.68 -13.89 7.43
N CYS A 281 -2.12 -12.71 7.17
CA CYS A 281 -0.70 -12.57 6.87
C CYS A 281 0.17 -13.00 8.04
N THR A 282 -0.20 -12.61 9.27
CA THR A 282 0.51 -13.01 10.50
C THR A 282 0.46 -14.53 10.73
N GLU A 283 -0.69 -15.16 10.52
CA GLU A 283 -0.82 -16.63 10.66
C GLU A 283 -0.09 -17.40 9.55
N VAL A 284 -0.07 -16.87 8.33
CA VAL A 284 0.72 -17.46 7.22
C VAL A 284 2.21 -17.40 7.53
N LEU A 285 2.71 -16.29 8.07
CA LEU A 285 4.11 -16.17 8.52
C LEU A 285 4.46 -17.25 9.57
N ASP A 286 3.62 -17.44 10.58
CA ASP A 286 3.84 -18.47 11.62
C ASP A 286 3.77 -19.90 11.06
N HIS A 287 2.74 -20.22 10.28
CA HIS A 287 2.58 -21.55 9.68
C HIS A 287 3.72 -21.92 8.75
N VAL A 288 4.15 -20.99 7.88
CA VAL A 288 5.26 -21.24 6.97
C VAL A 288 6.56 -21.42 7.76
N GLY A 289 6.85 -20.54 8.72
CA GLY A 289 8.05 -20.66 9.56
C GLY A 289 8.14 -22.00 10.29
N ARG A 290 7.03 -22.47 10.87
CA ARG A 290 6.95 -23.79 11.53
C ARG A 290 7.12 -24.96 10.55
N ALA A 291 6.52 -24.86 9.36
CA ALA A 291 6.56 -25.93 8.37
C ALA A 291 7.91 -26.03 7.64
N THR A 292 8.62 -24.90 7.47
CA THR A 292 9.84 -24.86 6.67
C THR A 292 11.13 -24.82 7.46
N GLY A 293 11.07 -24.36 8.72
CA GLY A 293 12.24 -24.06 9.54
C GLY A 293 13.07 -22.92 8.97
N ALA A 294 14.29 -22.76 9.49
CA ALA A 294 15.19 -21.68 9.10
C ALA A 294 15.75 -21.78 7.66
N GLY A 295 15.64 -22.95 7.02
CA GLY A 295 16.28 -23.22 5.72
C GLY A 295 15.97 -22.17 4.65
N PRO A 296 14.70 -21.92 4.28
CA PRO A 296 14.37 -20.88 3.30
C PRO A 296 14.78 -19.47 3.74
N LEU A 297 14.72 -19.15 5.04
CA LEU A 297 15.17 -17.84 5.54
C LEU A 297 16.68 -17.62 5.35
N CYS A 298 17.48 -18.69 5.34
CA CYS A 298 18.94 -18.61 5.22
C CYS A 298 19.46 -18.84 3.79
N HIS A 299 18.66 -19.47 2.92
CA HIS A 299 19.13 -19.96 1.62
C HIS A 299 18.25 -19.54 0.43
N ASP A 300 17.14 -18.84 0.67
CA ASP A 300 16.29 -18.24 -0.35
C ASP A 300 16.12 -16.75 -0.04
N GLU A 301 16.88 -15.92 -0.76
CA GLU A 301 16.86 -14.47 -0.61
C GLU A 301 15.48 -13.86 -0.88
N ARG A 302 14.73 -14.43 -1.84
CA ARG A 302 13.39 -13.93 -2.18
C ARG A 302 12.42 -14.21 -1.04
N HIS A 303 12.44 -15.42 -0.49
CA HIS A 303 11.62 -15.77 0.66
C HIS A 303 11.99 -14.95 1.89
N ALA A 304 13.28 -14.86 2.22
CA ALA A 304 13.75 -14.08 3.37
C ALA A 304 13.33 -12.61 3.27
N ARG A 305 13.45 -12.00 2.08
CA ARG A 305 12.96 -10.66 1.82
C ARG A 305 11.45 -10.55 2.00
N ALA A 306 10.66 -11.46 1.40
CA ALA A 306 9.20 -11.41 1.53
C ALA A 306 8.75 -11.48 2.99
N VAL A 307 9.39 -12.31 3.82
CA VAL A 307 9.15 -12.40 5.25
C VAL A 307 9.49 -11.09 5.96
N ALA A 308 10.67 -10.52 5.71
CA ALA A 308 11.12 -9.27 6.32
C ALA A 308 10.21 -8.09 5.92
N ASP A 309 9.92 -7.96 4.63
CA ASP A 309 9.08 -6.91 4.07
C ASP A 309 7.66 -6.99 4.61
N LEU A 310 7.04 -8.18 4.61
CA LEU A 310 5.67 -8.35 5.10
C LEU A 310 5.57 -8.01 6.59
N THR A 311 6.56 -8.42 7.38
CA THR A 311 6.62 -8.14 8.82
C THR A 311 6.57 -6.63 9.10
N VAL A 312 7.31 -5.83 8.32
CA VAL A 312 7.31 -4.36 8.44
C VAL A 312 6.01 -3.78 7.88
N TYR A 313 5.58 -4.19 6.69
CA TYR A 313 4.46 -3.55 6.00
C TYR A 313 3.13 -3.74 6.75
N LEU A 314 2.93 -4.87 7.43
CA LEU A 314 1.76 -5.11 8.28
C LEU A 314 1.63 -4.09 9.43
N ARG A 315 2.71 -3.43 9.87
CA ARG A 315 2.65 -2.44 10.95
C ARG A 315 2.01 -1.11 10.53
N GLN A 316 1.61 -0.95 9.26
CA GLN A 316 0.69 0.11 8.85
C GLN A 316 -0.76 -0.15 9.31
N HIS A 317 -1.08 -1.36 9.77
CA HIS A 317 -2.34 -1.61 10.48
C HIS A 317 -2.23 -1.11 11.93
N HIS A 318 -3.19 -0.29 12.39
CA HIS A 318 -3.21 0.23 13.77
C HIS A 318 -3.75 -0.77 14.81
N ALA A 319 -3.66 -2.07 14.50
CA ALA A 319 -3.96 -3.20 15.38
C ALA A 319 -5.23 -3.00 16.23
N GLU A 320 -5.09 -3.00 17.56
CA GLU A 320 -6.19 -2.93 18.51
C GLU A 320 -6.98 -1.61 18.41
N ALA A 321 -6.37 -0.51 17.96
CA ALA A 321 -7.10 0.75 17.77
C ALA A 321 -8.18 0.62 16.69
N ASN A 322 -7.84 0.01 15.55
CA ASN A 322 -8.79 -0.30 14.48
C ASN A 322 -9.87 -1.28 14.93
N LEU A 323 -9.50 -2.32 15.71
CA LEU A 323 -10.48 -3.28 16.23
C LEU A 323 -11.43 -2.63 17.24
N ALA A 324 -10.93 -1.72 18.08
CA ALA A 324 -11.76 -0.98 19.03
C ALA A 324 -12.73 -0.04 18.30
N GLU A 325 -12.29 0.61 17.22
CA GLU A 325 -13.14 1.42 16.35
C GLU A 325 -14.23 0.57 15.69
N LEU A 326 -13.86 -0.56 15.07
CA LEU A 326 -14.82 -1.48 14.48
C LEU A 326 -15.86 -1.95 15.51
N GLY A 327 -15.42 -2.29 16.73
CA GLY A 327 -16.31 -2.71 17.81
C GLY A 327 -17.34 -1.64 18.20
N ARG A 328 -16.95 -0.36 18.19
CA ARG A 328 -17.87 0.76 18.45
C ARG A 328 -18.88 0.92 17.31
N LEU A 329 -18.43 0.92 16.06
CA LEU A 329 -19.28 1.11 14.88
C LEU A 329 -20.37 0.03 14.80
N VAL A 330 -19.99 -1.25 14.86
CA VAL A 330 -20.97 -2.35 14.75
C VAL A 330 -21.96 -2.39 15.93
N THR A 331 -21.63 -1.78 17.06
CA THR A 331 -22.54 -1.67 18.21
C THR A 331 -23.53 -0.52 18.03
N ALA A 332 -23.09 0.60 17.44
CA ALA A 332 -23.95 1.75 17.13
C ALA A 332 -25.05 1.34 16.13
N ASP A 333 -24.69 0.62 15.06
CA ASP A 333 -25.62 0.13 14.04
C ASP A 333 -26.71 -0.77 14.66
N LEU A 334 -26.33 -1.67 15.57
CA LEU A 334 -27.26 -2.55 16.27
C LEU A 334 -28.22 -1.77 17.20
N ALA A 335 -27.75 -0.67 17.78
CA ALA A 335 -28.59 0.19 18.61
C ALA A 335 -29.59 1.00 17.76
N GLU A 336 -29.21 1.37 16.53
CA GLU A 336 -30.08 2.04 15.58
C GLU A 336 -31.12 1.10 14.97
N ALA A 337 -30.74 -0.11 14.57
CA ALA A 337 -31.66 -1.12 14.04
C ALA A 337 -32.72 -1.60 15.06
N ARG A 338 -32.54 -1.31 16.35
CA ARG A 338 -33.50 -1.61 17.43
C ARG A 338 -34.46 -0.46 17.74
N ARG A 339 -34.22 0.75 17.22
CA ARG A 339 -35.09 1.92 17.37
C ARG A 339 -36.12 1.97 16.25
#